data_AF-A0AAD9UDM9-F1
#
_entry.id   AF-A0AAD9UDM9-F1
#
_cell.length_a   1.000
_cell.length_b   1.000
_cell.length_c   1.000
_cell.angle_alpha   90.00
_cell.angle_beta   90.00
_cell.angle_gamma   90.00
#
_symmetry.space_group_name_H-M   'P 1'
#
loop_
_entity.id
_entity.type
_entity.pdbx_description
1 polymer ?
#
loop_
_entity_poly.entity_id
_entity_poly.type
_entity_poly.pdbx_seq_one_letter_code
_entity_poly.pdbx_strand_id
1 'polypeptide(L)'
;VDRNLLKLAVGGGAVYVTVEEGVWSSSNNSCKALDRVRTRVLPATSEYIDQGPSVSEFHNTIVSKWNYGVEQTFGYISDLPPGLFSQAVEYCRYGLSELGRILKP
;
A
#
# COMPACT_ATOMS: atom_id res chain seq x y z
N VAL A 1 -4.43 -10.70 -20.84
CA VAL A 1 -4.07 -9.68 -19.82
C VAL A 1 -2.69 -10.03 -19.31
N ASP A 2 -1.74 -9.11 -19.39
CA ASP A 2 -0.38 -9.34 -18.91
C ASP A 2 -0.37 -9.50 -17.38
N ARG A 3 0.31 -10.52 -16.86
CA ARG A 3 0.33 -10.89 -15.44
C ARG A 3 0.85 -9.75 -14.57
N ASN A 4 1.78 -8.96 -15.08
CA ASN A 4 2.33 -7.81 -14.37
C ASN A 4 1.33 -6.66 -14.31
N LEU A 5 0.59 -6.43 -15.39
CA LEU A 5 -0.47 -5.41 -15.45
C LEU A 5 -1.60 -5.73 -14.46
N LEU A 6 -1.98 -7.01 -14.33
CA LEU A 6 -2.98 -7.44 -13.36
C LEU A 6 -2.55 -7.16 -11.91
N LYS A 7 -1.27 -7.42 -11.58
CA LYS A 7 -0.73 -7.12 -10.25
C LYS A 7 -0.73 -5.61 -9.96
N LEU A 8 -0.37 -4.80 -10.94
CA LEU A 8 -0.41 -3.34 -10.83
C LEU A 8 -1.85 -2.84 -10.64
N ALA A 9 -2.81 -3.39 -11.37
CA ALA A 9 -4.22 -3.01 -11.23
C ALA A 9 -4.78 -3.35 -9.84
N VAL A 10 -4.52 -4.58 -9.34
CA VAL A 10 -4.95 -4.99 -7.99
C VAL A 10 -4.27 -4.14 -6.92
N GLY A 11 -2.96 -3.93 -7.02
CA GLY A 11 -2.21 -3.10 -6.08
C GLY A 11 -2.68 -1.63 -6.10
N GLY A 12 -2.86 -1.05 -7.29
CA GLY A 12 -3.36 0.31 -7.46
C GLY A 12 -4.78 0.49 -6.91
N GLY A 13 -5.67 -0.47 -7.14
CA GLY A 13 -7.02 -0.47 -6.58
C GLY A 13 -7.02 -0.55 -5.05
N ALA A 14 -6.15 -1.38 -4.45
CA ALA A 14 -6.01 -1.45 -3.00
C ALA A 14 -5.51 -0.12 -2.42
N VAL A 15 -4.49 0.50 -3.03
CA VAL A 15 -3.99 1.82 -2.62
C VAL A 15 -5.09 2.86 -2.72
N TYR A 16 -5.83 2.89 -3.83
CA TYR A 16 -6.93 3.84 -4.03
C TYR A 16 -7.98 3.78 -2.92
N VAL A 17 -8.51 2.59 -2.66
CA VAL A 17 -9.54 2.40 -1.62
C VAL A 17 -8.99 2.83 -0.26
N THR A 18 -7.74 2.51 0.07
CA THR A 18 -7.16 2.92 1.37
C THR A 18 -6.92 4.43 1.47
N VAL A 19 -6.70 5.13 0.35
CA VAL A 19 -6.63 6.60 0.32
C VAL A 19 -8.02 7.21 0.49
N GLU A 20 -9.02 6.71 -0.23
CA GLU A 20 -10.41 7.18 -0.17
C GLU A 20 -11.02 6.98 1.23
N GLU A 21 -10.75 5.84 1.87
CA GLU A 21 -11.17 5.56 3.25
C GLU A 21 -10.36 6.33 4.31
N GLY A 22 -9.35 7.10 3.90
CA GLY A 22 -8.54 7.91 4.80
C GLY A 22 -7.64 7.08 5.74
N VAL A 23 -7.31 5.84 5.35
CA VAL A 23 -6.46 4.93 6.14
C VAL A 23 -5.10 5.56 6.43
N TRP A 24 -4.60 6.38 5.52
CA TRP A 24 -3.29 7.04 5.64
C TRP A 24 -3.37 8.45 6.25
N SER A 25 -4.57 8.98 6.57
CA SER A 25 -4.72 10.38 6.97
C SER A 25 -4.57 10.61 8.48
N SER A 26 -5.21 9.77 9.30
CA SER A 26 -5.13 9.84 10.76
C SER A 26 -5.44 8.47 11.34
N SER A 27 -4.83 8.15 12.49
CA SER A 27 -5.06 6.87 13.18
C SER A 27 -6.54 6.58 13.44
N ASN A 28 -7.32 7.62 13.76
CA ASN A 28 -8.76 7.50 13.97
C ASN A 28 -9.52 7.07 12.70
N ASN A 29 -9.12 7.57 11.53
CA ASN A 29 -9.72 7.19 10.26
C ASN A 29 -9.29 5.78 9.85
N SER A 30 -8.03 5.41 10.09
CA SER A 30 -7.53 4.05 9.88
C SER A 30 -8.31 3.02 10.72
N CYS A 31 -8.55 3.31 12.00
CA CYS A 31 -9.31 2.42 12.88
C CYS A 31 -10.77 2.26 12.41
N LYS A 32 -11.41 3.34 11.97
CA LYS A 32 -12.78 3.28 11.42
C LYS A 32 -12.86 2.49 10.13
N ALA A 33 -11.88 2.65 9.23
CA ALA A 33 -11.80 1.86 8.01
C ALA A 33 -11.61 0.37 8.30
N LEU A 34 -10.73 0.03 9.24
CA LEU A 34 -10.54 -1.34 9.73
C LEU A 34 -11.83 -1.92 10.34
N ASP A 35 -12.58 -1.13 11.11
CA ASP A 35 -13.85 -1.56 11.70
C ASP A 35 -14.94 -1.80 10.64
N ARG A 36 -14.96 -1.00 9.56
CA ARG A 36 -15.84 -1.23 8.40
C ARG A 36 -15.48 -2.51 7.66
N VAL A 37 -14.20 -2.79 7.46
CA VAL A 37 -13.73 -4.04 6.85
C VAL A 37 -14.15 -5.23 7.72
N ARG A 38 -13.94 -5.13 9.04
CA ARG A 38 -14.33 -6.15 10.00
C ARG A 38 -15.83 -6.43 9.98
N THR A 39 -16.67 -5.41 9.84
CA THR A 39 -18.14 -5.56 9.91
C THR A 39 -18.79 -5.90 8.57
N ARG A 40 -18.17 -5.54 7.44
CA ARG A 40 -18.78 -5.71 6.10
C ARG A 40 -18.14 -6.79 5.24
N VAL A 41 -16.85 -7.06 5.42
CA VAL A 41 -16.07 -7.97 4.55
C VAL A 41 -15.84 -9.32 5.22
N LEU A 42 -15.55 -9.30 6.51
CA LEU A 42 -15.44 -10.52 7.30
C LEU A 42 -16.85 -10.86 7.82
N PRO A 43 -17.51 -11.93 7.32
CA PRO A 43 -18.74 -12.39 7.95
C PRO A 43 -18.41 -12.73 9.42
N ALA A 44 -19.40 -12.62 10.30
CA ALA A 44 -19.31 -12.79 11.75
C ALA A 44 -18.87 -14.20 12.24
N THR A 45 -18.14 -14.96 11.44
CA THR A 45 -17.47 -16.21 11.78
C THR A 45 -16.04 -15.89 12.25
N SER A 46 -15.90 -15.86 13.57
CA SER A 46 -14.71 -15.51 14.35
C SER A 46 -13.46 -16.38 14.12
N GLU A 47 -13.51 -17.37 13.24
CA GLU A 47 -12.47 -18.40 13.14
C GLU A 47 -11.16 -17.89 12.53
N TYR A 48 -11.22 -16.93 11.61
CA TYR A 48 -10.02 -16.33 10.99
C TYR A 48 -9.43 -15.17 11.80
N ILE A 49 -10.24 -14.53 12.65
CA ILE A 49 -9.74 -13.46 13.54
C ILE A 49 -8.83 -14.08 14.61
N ASP A 50 -9.22 -15.25 15.13
CA ASP A 50 -8.44 -15.97 16.15
C ASP A 50 -7.19 -16.66 15.57
N GLN A 51 -7.16 -16.94 14.26
CA GLN A 51 -5.99 -17.45 13.53
C GLN A 51 -5.12 -16.34 12.95
N GLY A 52 -5.57 -15.08 13.03
CA GLY A 52 -4.83 -13.93 12.54
C GLY A 52 -3.62 -13.64 13.42
N PRO A 53 -2.56 -13.02 12.88
CA PRO A 53 -1.48 -12.50 13.71
C PRO A 53 -2.06 -11.57 14.77
N SER A 54 -1.53 -11.62 15.99
CA SER A 54 -1.95 -10.67 17.03
C SER A 54 -1.76 -9.24 16.53
N VAL A 55 -2.56 -8.30 17.05
CA VAL A 55 -2.46 -6.89 16.65
C VAL A 55 -1.02 -6.36 16.78
N SER A 56 -0.28 -6.82 17.79
CA SER A 56 1.13 -6.51 17.99
C SER A 56 2.03 -7.10 16.90
N GLU A 57 1.87 -8.38 16.57
CA GLU A 57 2.63 -9.04 15.49
C GLU A 57 2.33 -8.42 14.12
N PHE A 58 1.07 -8.10 13.85
CA PHE A 58 0.65 -7.41 12.64
C PHE A 58 1.28 -6.01 12.55
N HIS A 59 1.22 -5.23 13.64
CA HIS A 59 1.85 -3.92 13.71
C HIS A 59 3.35 -3.99 13.48
N ASN A 60 4.06 -4.84 14.21
CA ASN A 60 5.51 -5.01 14.10
C ASN A 60 5.92 -5.47 12.70
N THR A 61 5.15 -6.39 12.10
CA THR A 61 5.40 -6.88 10.74
C THR A 61 5.21 -5.77 9.72
N ILE A 62 4.12 -4.99 9.80
CA ILE A 62 3.88 -3.87 8.89
C ILE A 62 4.98 -2.82 9.00
N VAL A 63 5.32 -2.41 10.23
CA VAL A 63 6.36 -1.41 10.46
C VAL A 63 7.71 -1.90 9.92
N SER A 64 8.08 -3.16 10.23
CA SER A 64 9.32 -3.76 9.75
C SER A 64 9.37 -3.83 8.22
N LYS A 65 8.30 -4.31 7.57
CA LYS A 65 8.25 -4.43 6.11
C LYS A 65 8.21 -3.08 5.41
N TRP A 66 7.53 -2.10 5.98
CA TRP A 66 7.53 -0.73 5.48
C TRP A 66 8.94 -0.14 5.53
N ASN A 67 9.60 -0.21 6.70
CA ASN A 67 10.96 0.30 6.87
C ASN A 67 11.95 -0.39 5.94
N TYR A 68 11.87 -1.73 5.81
CA TYR A 68 12.69 -2.48 4.87
C TYR A 68 12.44 -2.05 3.42
N GLY A 69 11.18 -1.84 3.02
CA GLY A 69 10.85 -1.35 1.67
C GLY A 69 11.41 0.03 1.39
N VAL A 70 11.32 0.95 2.37
CA VAL A 70 11.92 2.29 2.30
C VAL A 70 13.43 2.17 2.15
N GLU A 71 14.08 1.39 3.01
CA GLU A 71 15.53 1.18 2.98
C GLU A 71 16.00 0.61 1.64
N GLN A 72 15.34 -0.43 1.13
CA GLN A 72 15.66 -1.01 -0.18
C GLN A 72 15.47 0.00 -1.30
N THR A 73 14.36 0.74 -1.30
CA THR A 73 14.06 1.73 -2.35
C THR A 73 15.13 2.81 -2.37
N PHE A 74 15.45 3.41 -1.22
CA PHE A 74 16.45 4.47 -1.16
C PHE A 74 17.88 3.96 -1.32
N GLY A 75 18.18 2.72 -0.89
CA GLY A 75 19.46 2.06 -1.16
C GLY A 75 19.69 1.81 -2.65
N TYR A 76 18.67 1.31 -3.36
CA TYR A 76 18.74 1.19 -4.81
C TYR A 76 18.95 2.55 -5.48
N ILE A 77 18.22 3.57 -5.02
CA ILE A 77 18.35 4.93 -5.54
C ILE A 77 19.75 5.51 -5.29
N SER A 78 20.36 5.27 -4.12
CA SER A 78 21.71 5.74 -3.80
C SER A 78 22.79 5.08 -4.65
N ASP A 79 22.54 3.85 -5.09
CA ASP A 79 23.46 3.08 -5.94
C ASP A 79 23.31 3.41 -7.44
N LEU A 80 22.36 4.27 -7.82
CA LEU A 80 22.17 4.65 -9.22
C LEU A 80 23.30 5.58 -9.71
N PRO A 81 23.75 5.43 -10.97
CA PRO A 81 24.64 6.39 -11.61
C PRO A 81 24.00 7.81 -11.63
N PRO A 82 24.81 8.89 -11.52
CA PRO A 82 24.30 10.26 -11.41
C PRO A 82 23.36 10.72 -12.55
N GLY A 83 23.38 10.05 -13.70
CA GLY A 83 22.49 10.33 -14.84
C GLY A 83 21.18 9.53 -14.87
N LEU A 84 21.04 8.48 -14.06
CA LEU A 84 19.84 7.63 -14.00
C LEU A 84 18.86 8.09 -12.92
N PHE A 85 19.31 8.82 -11.90
CA PHE A 85 18.45 9.32 -10.84
C PHE A 85 17.33 10.23 -11.38
N SER A 86 17.67 11.12 -12.32
CA SER A 86 16.70 12.02 -12.96
C SER A 86 15.64 11.24 -13.76
N GLN A 87 16.04 10.18 -14.49
CA GLN A 87 15.10 9.29 -15.17
C GLN A 87 14.22 8.50 -14.20
N ALA A 88 14.79 7.97 -13.11
CA ALA A 88 14.02 7.25 -12.09
C ALA A 88 12.96 8.16 -11.45
N VAL A 89 13.32 9.40 -11.12
CA VAL A 89 12.37 10.41 -10.62
C VAL A 89 11.28 10.72 -11.65
N GLU A 90 11.63 10.81 -12.94
CA GLU A 90 10.67 11.06 -14.01
C GLU A 90 9.69 9.89 -14.19
N TYR A 91 10.17 8.65 -14.17
CA TYR A 91 9.31 7.45 -14.20
C TYR A 91 8.41 7.35 -12.98
N CYS A 92 8.91 7.66 -11.79
CA CYS A 92 8.07 7.71 -10.58
C CYS A 92 6.99 8.79 -10.70
N ARG A 93 7.32 9.98 -11.20
CA ARG A 93 6.34 11.05 -11.45
C ARG A 93 5.30 10.64 -12.49
N TYR A 94 5.71 10.01 -13.58
CA TYR A 94 4.81 9.52 -14.62
C TYR A 94 3.87 8.43 -14.09
N GLY A 95 4.41 7.46 -13.35
CA GLY A 95 3.62 6.41 -12.70
C GLY A 95 2.61 6.98 -11.71
N LEU A 96 3.01 7.98 -10.91
CA LEU A 96 2.12 8.68 -9.98
C LEU A 96 1.06 9.52 -10.71
N SER A 97 1.40 10.14 -11.85
CA SER A 97 0.42 10.89 -12.65
C SER A 97 -0.59 9.98 -13.32
N GLU A 98 -0.17 8.83 -13.83
CA GLU A 98 -1.09 7.84 -14.42
C GLU A 98 -1.95 7.17 -13.35
N LEU A 99 -1.38 6.85 -12.19
CA LEU A 99 -2.18 6.44 -11.03
C LEU A 99 -3.19 7.55 -10.68
N GLY A 100 -2.76 8.79 -10.53
CA GLY A 100 -3.68 9.91 -10.26
C GLY A 100 -4.75 10.12 -11.34
N ARG A 101 -4.51 9.70 -12.59
CA ARG A 101 -5.47 9.76 -13.70
C ARG A 101 -6.45 8.58 -13.69
N ILE A 102 -5.96 7.39 -13.37
CA ILE A 102 -6.79 6.18 -13.20
C ILE A 102 -7.66 6.28 -11.93
N LEU A 103 -7.18 7.03 -10.94
CA LEU A 103 -7.78 7.17 -9.62
C LEU A 103 -8.59 8.48 -9.45
N LYS A 104 -8.80 9.27 -10.51
CA LYS A 104 -9.82 10.33 -10.48
C LYS A 104 -11.16 9.74 -10.97
N PRO A 105 -12.29 10.05 -10.31
CA PRO A 105 -13.61 9.62 -10.75
C PRO A 105 -14.00 10.20 -12.11
#